data_AF-A0A970PAM1-F1
#
_entry.id   AF-A0A970PAM1-F1
#
_cell.length_a   1.000
_cell.length_b   1.000
_cell.length_c   1.000
_cell.angle_alpha   90.00
_cell.angle_beta   90.00
_cell.angle_gamma   90.00
#
_symmetry.space_group_name_H-M   'P 1'
#
loop_
_entity.id
_entity.type
_entity.pdbx_description
1 polymer ?
#
loop_
_entity_poly.entity_id
_entity_poly.type
_entity_poly.pdbx_seq_one_letter_code
_entity_poly.pdbx_strand_id
1 'polypeptide(L)'
;MKSDERFMIQADGSVEGLLEPLAELTPAELARHGRWGLIDRRLPLPVLRIEQPGEPVREQIAVADVDPSGVPRLLVRRRIGERVQYLAAAGESDSPEQDFCRAVLEQWRAISSFHEGGLKLGGGDELLGDLARASLWHANHTLRGCHPRYGIGTYDRIEHHGFPPTVIHLGRCLIEWGHFERAAEVIGCYLDAYVADDGTFIYYGPALAEYGQVLSICARYVQLTGDTDWWLAHESALRRIWDRLLGLRREAVVDADAPANARGLIPGLPEADYHHTAEQWREYYYSGDVWTIRGLSEVALTLRAVGAGEEAERVEAEVSAYRQDLLASIQAVTVDTPDGIYVPPGPTQTGPIEVLTRDRHAPYCNYRYFAEMVSAGVLPQRTVRHILTWRERHGGELLAMTRFQGDLDDWPVLNYARALLETREIARYRLLLYAHLTHHQAVGWLDAAEQVTIVPDASGARRYRAGQVVPSQVVVPQMLRWALLYEPWDAEMLLVAPAVPPAWIERGLSTEGVPTRWGAVDLSLRRTEAAIEVELRLPPGVPEVGVTLPLKPGETLHRADIEGGLMLETADNEVFVQPQRDYIRVIASL
;
A
#
# COMPACT_ATOMS: atom_id res chain seq x y z
N MET A 1 -0.96 32.74 -11.00
CA MET A 1 -1.29 32.18 -9.68
C MET A 1 -2.79 31.94 -9.68
N LYS A 2 -3.25 30.74 -10.09
CA LYS A 2 -4.67 30.41 -9.98
C LYS A 2 -5.03 30.45 -8.50
N SER A 3 -6.14 31.10 -8.16
CA SER A 3 -6.69 31.07 -6.80
C SER A 3 -6.76 29.62 -6.35
N ASP A 4 -6.34 29.37 -5.13
CA ASP A 4 -6.46 28.07 -4.51
C ASP A 4 -7.96 27.71 -4.42
N GLU A 5 -8.43 26.76 -5.22
CA GLU A 5 -9.85 26.36 -5.33
C GLU A 5 -10.35 25.58 -4.09
N ARG A 6 -9.59 25.61 -2.98
CA ARG A 6 -9.84 24.82 -1.77
C ARG A 6 -10.74 25.57 -0.79
N PHE A 7 -11.83 24.93 -0.39
CA PHE A 7 -12.56 25.30 0.82
C PHE A 7 -11.85 24.68 2.04
N MET A 8 -11.20 25.50 2.87
CA MET A 8 -10.56 25.03 4.09
C MET A 8 -11.54 25.11 5.27
N ILE A 9 -11.83 23.95 5.86
CA ILE A 9 -12.60 23.85 7.10
C ILE A 9 -11.60 23.75 8.26
N GLN A 10 -11.69 24.69 9.18
CA GLN A 10 -10.82 24.73 10.36
C GLN A 10 -11.27 23.71 11.41
N ALA A 11 -10.39 23.42 12.37
CA ALA A 11 -10.64 22.45 13.44
C ALA A 11 -11.89 22.76 14.31
N ASP A 12 -12.32 24.02 14.36
CA ASP A 12 -13.51 24.48 15.09
C ASP A 12 -14.78 24.54 14.21
N GLY A 13 -14.69 24.09 12.96
CA GLY A 13 -15.77 24.12 11.98
C GLY A 13 -15.97 25.46 11.29
N SER A 14 -15.12 26.46 11.52
CA SER A 14 -15.16 27.69 10.72
C SER A 14 -14.72 27.43 9.28
N VAL A 15 -15.27 28.23 8.37
CA VAL A 15 -14.97 28.21 6.93
C VAL A 15 -14.71 29.66 6.53
N GLU A 16 -13.51 29.92 6.01
CA GLU A 16 -13.10 31.26 5.63
C GLU A 16 -14.10 31.91 4.65
N GLY A 17 -14.55 33.12 4.97
CA GLY A 17 -15.51 33.88 4.15
C GLY A 17 -16.95 33.35 4.16
N LEU A 18 -17.24 32.26 4.87
CA LEU A 18 -18.57 31.63 4.89
C LEU A 18 -19.15 31.46 6.29
N LEU A 19 -18.37 30.91 7.23
CA LEU A 19 -18.86 30.53 8.55
C LEU A 19 -17.87 30.83 9.68
N GLU A 20 -18.39 31.42 10.74
CA GLU A 20 -17.72 31.51 12.05
C GLU A 20 -17.65 30.12 12.73
N PRO A 21 -16.81 29.95 13.77
CA PRO A 21 -16.68 28.70 14.52
C PRO A 21 -18.03 28.12 14.98
N LEU A 22 -18.15 26.79 15.05
CA LEU A 22 -19.37 26.12 15.49
C LEU A 22 -19.68 26.40 16.98
N ALA A 23 -18.64 26.70 17.76
CA ALA A 23 -18.72 27.12 19.15
C ALA A 23 -17.51 28.00 19.50
N GLU A 24 -17.69 28.99 20.36
CA GLU A 24 -16.60 29.79 20.92
C GLU A 24 -15.84 28.97 21.98
N LEU A 25 -14.89 28.15 21.55
CA LEU A 25 -14.07 27.31 22.41
C LEU A 25 -12.60 27.58 22.19
N THR A 26 -11.82 27.53 23.27
CA THR A 26 -10.37 27.43 23.14
C THR A 26 -9.98 26.10 22.49
N PRO A 27 -8.80 25.98 21.87
CA PRO A 27 -8.33 24.71 21.31
C PRO A 27 -8.33 23.55 22.31
N ALA A 28 -8.05 23.83 23.59
CA ALA A 28 -8.06 22.82 24.65
C ALA A 28 -9.48 22.33 24.98
N GLU A 29 -10.45 23.23 25.02
CA GLU A 29 -11.86 22.89 25.22
C GLU A 29 -12.42 22.14 24.02
N LEU A 30 -12.07 22.56 22.80
CA LEU A 30 -12.45 21.89 21.58
C LEU A 30 -11.85 20.48 21.49
N ALA A 31 -10.58 20.29 21.87
CA ALA A 31 -10.00 18.95 21.97
C ALA A 31 -10.74 18.06 23.00
N ARG A 32 -11.23 18.67 24.09
CA ARG A 32 -11.97 17.95 25.13
C ARG A 32 -13.40 17.59 24.71
N HIS A 33 -14.12 18.53 24.12
CA HIS A 33 -15.57 18.46 23.87
C HIS A 33 -15.94 18.21 22.40
N GLY A 34 -15.03 18.52 21.48
CA GLY A 34 -15.17 18.30 20.05
C GLY A 34 -14.77 16.88 19.65
N ARG A 35 -15.51 16.33 18.69
CA ARG A 35 -15.25 15.03 18.08
C ARG A 35 -15.36 15.20 16.58
N TRP A 36 -14.26 14.88 15.91
CA TRP A 36 -14.18 14.78 14.47
C TRP A 36 -14.40 13.31 14.11
N GLY A 37 -15.44 13.02 13.32
CA GLY A 37 -15.68 11.68 12.77
C GLY A 37 -16.21 11.71 11.33
N LEU A 38 -16.68 10.56 10.86
CA LEU A 38 -17.37 10.42 9.58
C LEU A 38 -18.86 10.16 9.79
N ILE A 39 -19.70 10.54 8.83
CA ILE A 39 -21.13 10.19 8.83
C ILE A 39 -21.31 8.67 8.81
N ASP A 40 -20.62 8.01 7.89
CA ASP A 40 -20.60 6.56 7.75
C ASP A 40 -19.26 6.13 7.14
N ARG A 41 -18.78 4.92 7.43
CA ARG A 41 -17.53 4.39 6.83
C ARG A 41 -17.63 4.16 5.32
N ARG A 42 -18.82 3.92 4.78
CA ARG A 42 -19.11 3.81 3.35
C ARG A 42 -19.46 5.14 2.70
N LEU A 43 -19.64 6.19 3.50
CA LEU A 43 -19.82 7.56 3.06
C LEU A 43 -18.99 8.45 3.98
N PRO A 44 -17.67 8.51 3.78
CA PRO A 44 -16.76 9.13 4.71
C PRO A 44 -16.78 10.65 4.57
N LEU A 45 -17.97 11.21 4.77
CA LEU A 45 -18.18 12.63 4.83
C LEU A 45 -17.83 13.12 6.24
N PRO A 46 -17.03 14.17 6.33
CA PRO A 46 -16.58 14.71 7.60
C PRO A 46 -17.70 15.30 8.45
N VAL A 47 -17.69 15.00 9.76
CA VAL A 47 -18.57 15.61 10.75
C VAL A 47 -17.79 16.12 11.96
N LEU A 48 -18.05 17.37 12.35
CA LEU A 48 -17.67 17.93 13.64
C LEU A 48 -18.87 17.85 14.57
N ARG A 49 -18.70 17.26 15.74
CA ARG A 49 -19.70 17.23 16.81
C ARG A 49 -19.11 17.77 18.10
N ILE A 50 -19.78 18.71 18.75
CA ILE A 50 -19.35 19.33 20.01
C ILE A 50 -20.38 19.02 21.10
N GLU A 51 -19.91 18.41 22.19
CA GLU A 51 -20.71 18.06 23.36
C GLU A 51 -20.13 18.67 24.64
N GLN A 52 -20.77 19.73 25.12
CA GLN A 52 -20.44 20.36 26.40
C GLN A 52 -21.54 20.06 27.44
N PRO A 53 -21.18 19.76 28.70
CA PRO A 53 -22.17 19.54 29.75
C PRO A 53 -23.10 20.76 29.91
N GLY A 54 -24.42 20.53 29.85
CA GLY A 54 -25.43 21.58 30.04
C GLY A 54 -25.72 22.44 28.80
N GLU A 55 -24.99 22.24 27.71
CA GLU A 55 -25.19 22.96 26.44
C GLU A 55 -25.90 22.06 25.40
N PRO A 56 -26.63 22.64 24.42
CA PRO A 56 -27.14 21.88 23.30
C PRO A 56 -26.02 21.23 22.49
N VAL A 57 -26.21 19.98 22.04
CA VAL A 57 -25.29 19.33 21.10
C VAL A 57 -25.22 20.15 19.81
N ARG A 58 -23.99 20.37 19.32
CA ARG A 58 -23.73 21.09 18.07
C ARG A 58 -23.07 20.15 17.07
N GLU A 59 -23.53 20.16 15.84
CA GLU A 59 -23.03 19.30 14.77
C GLU A 59 -22.89 20.09 13.47
N GLN A 60 -21.83 19.84 12.72
CA GLN A 60 -21.61 20.41 11.40
C GLN A 60 -21.11 19.33 10.44
N ILE A 61 -21.75 19.27 9.27
CA ILE A 61 -21.32 18.49 8.12
C ILE A 61 -21.11 19.47 6.97
N ALA A 62 -20.01 19.32 6.24
CA ALA A 62 -19.74 20.09 5.04
C ALA A 62 -19.47 19.14 3.87
N VAL A 63 -19.96 19.51 2.69
CA VAL A 63 -19.76 18.76 1.45
C VAL A 63 -19.40 19.74 0.34
N ALA A 64 -18.33 19.41 -0.39
CA ALA A 64 -17.96 20.12 -1.61
C ALA A 64 -18.82 19.61 -2.77
N ASP A 65 -19.29 20.53 -3.60
CA ASP A 65 -20.13 20.29 -4.75
C ASP A 65 -19.63 21.09 -5.96
N VAL A 66 -20.01 20.67 -7.16
CA VAL A 66 -19.80 21.44 -8.39
C VAL A 66 -21.19 21.76 -8.94
N ASP A 67 -21.52 23.04 -9.02
CA ASP A 67 -22.84 23.44 -9.49
C ASP A 67 -23.05 23.08 -10.99
N PRO A 68 -24.29 23.16 -11.51
CA PRO A 68 -24.56 22.83 -12.92
C PRO A 68 -23.80 23.66 -13.96
N SER A 69 -23.18 24.78 -13.56
CA SER A 69 -22.34 25.63 -14.41
C SER A 69 -20.86 25.27 -14.35
N GLY A 70 -20.48 24.30 -13.50
CA GLY A 70 -19.10 23.85 -13.34
C GLY A 70 -18.33 24.60 -12.25
N VAL A 71 -18.99 25.40 -11.41
CA VAL A 71 -18.35 26.20 -10.36
C VAL A 71 -18.30 25.40 -9.04
N PRO A 72 -17.12 25.22 -8.43
CA PRO A 72 -17.01 24.61 -7.11
C PRO A 72 -17.72 25.45 -6.05
N ARG A 73 -18.47 24.81 -5.15
CA ARG A 73 -19.15 25.44 -4.01
C ARG A 73 -19.09 24.57 -2.77
N LEU A 74 -19.27 25.17 -1.59
CA LEU A 74 -19.34 24.47 -0.31
C LEU A 74 -20.74 24.56 0.28
N LEU A 75 -21.31 23.40 0.61
CA LEU A 75 -22.62 23.28 1.23
C LEU A 75 -22.46 22.75 2.65
N VAL A 76 -23.14 23.38 3.61
CA VAL A 76 -22.98 23.05 5.04
C VAL A 76 -24.32 22.81 5.70
N ARG A 77 -24.43 21.70 6.43
CA ARG A 77 -25.53 21.42 7.36
C ARG A 77 -25.04 21.64 8.79
N ARG A 78 -25.65 22.58 9.51
CA ARG A 78 -25.42 22.85 10.94
C ARG A 78 -26.63 22.43 11.77
N ARG A 79 -26.39 21.82 12.92
CA ARG A 79 -27.41 21.52 13.93
C ARG A 79 -26.98 22.07 15.29
N ILE A 80 -27.88 22.78 15.97
CA ILE A 80 -27.71 23.25 17.34
C ILE A 80 -28.98 22.86 18.12
N GLY A 81 -28.85 21.89 19.02
CA GLY A 81 -30.00 21.27 19.68
C GLY A 81 -30.93 20.60 18.67
N GLU A 82 -32.18 21.07 18.59
CA GLU A 82 -33.17 20.59 17.61
C GLU A 82 -33.19 21.41 16.31
N ARG A 83 -32.55 22.58 16.28
CA ARG A 83 -32.55 23.47 15.12
C ARG A 83 -31.52 22.97 14.10
N VAL A 84 -31.96 22.77 12.86
CA VAL A 84 -31.11 22.43 11.71
C VAL A 84 -31.13 23.58 10.71
N GLN A 85 -29.97 23.89 10.12
CA GLN A 85 -29.79 24.90 9.09
C GLN A 85 -28.92 24.34 7.97
N TYR A 86 -29.25 24.71 6.74
CA TYR A 86 -28.47 24.43 5.55
C TYR A 86 -27.97 25.76 4.97
N LEU A 87 -26.68 25.82 4.65
CA LEU A 87 -25.95 27.04 4.34
C LEU A 87 -25.12 26.83 3.07
N ALA A 88 -25.01 27.89 2.27
CA ALA A 88 -24.16 28.03 1.09
C ALA A 88 -23.66 29.49 1.04
N ALA A 89 -22.64 29.81 0.23
CA ALA A 89 -22.22 31.21 0.13
C ALA A 89 -23.31 32.06 -0.53
N ALA A 90 -23.28 33.37 -0.25
CA ALA A 90 -24.32 34.28 -0.70
C ALA A 90 -24.44 34.28 -2.23
N GLY A 91 -25.62 33.93 -2.75
CA GLY A 91 -25.89 33.85 -4.19
C GLY A 91 -25.50 32.52 -4.86
N GLU A 92 -24.96 31.54 -4.13
CA GLU A 92 -24.57 30.23 -4.69
C GLU A 92 -25.69 29.18 -4.67
N SER A 93 -26.77 29.42 -3.91
CA SER A 93 -27.91 28.51 -3.87
C SER A 93 -29.19 29.20 -3.39
N ASP A 94 -30.28 29.01 -4.15
CA ASP A 94 -31.64 29.39 -3.76
C ASP A 94 -32.32 28.35 -2.86
N SER A 95 -31.78 27.12 -2.79
CA SER A 95 -32.29 26.04 -1.94
C SER A 95 -31.15 25.20 -1.34
N PRO A 96 -30.42 25.74 -0.34
CA PRO A 96 -29.25 25.07 0.24
C PRO A 96 -29.52 23.68 0.79
N GLU A 97 -30.73 23.41 1.30
CA GLU A 97 -31.12 22.08 1.78
C GLU A 97 -31.19 21.05 0.64
N GLN A 98 -31.88 21.39 -0.45
CA GLN A 98 -32.01 20.47 -1.60
C GLN A 98 -30.66 20.22 -2.26
N ASP A 99 -29.84 21.26 -2.39
CA ASP A 99 -28.50 21.16 -2.94
C ASP A 99 -27.59 20.33 -2.04
N PHE A 100 -27.61 20.54 -0.73
CA PHE A 100 -26.83 19.74 0.21
C PHE A 100 -27.21 18.25 0.15
N CYS A 101 -28.51 17.94 0.18
CA CYS A 101 -28.97 16.56 0.08
C CYS A 101 -28.59 15.92 -1.26
N ARG A 102 -28.63 16.68 -2.36
CA ARG A 102 -28.20 16.21 -3.68
C ARG A 102 -26.70 15.93 -3.71
N ALA A 103 -25.87 16.85 -3.23
CA ALA A 103 -24.42 16.69 -3.18
C ALA A 103 -24.02 15.45 -2.35
N VAL A 104 -24.66 15.24 -1.19
CA VAL A 104 -24.43 14.04 -0.36
C VAL A 104 -24.79 12.75 -1.12
N LEU A 105 -25.92 12.74 -1.84
CA LEU A 105 -26.34 11.59 -2.65
C LEU A 105 -25.41 11.35 -3.83
N GLU A 106 -24.90 12.40 -4.47
CA GLU A 106 -23.94 12.30 -5.57
C GLU A 106 -22.60 11.75 -5.09
N GLN A 107 -22.09 12.21 -3.94
CA GLN A 107 -20.91 11.62 -3.30
C GLN A 107 -21.14 10.13 -2.99
N TRP A 108 -22.28 9.78 -2.40
CA TRP A 108 -22.62 8.37 -2.14
C TRP A 108 -22.67 7.52 -3.41
N ARG A 109 -23.25 8.05 -4.50
CA ARG A 109 -23.27 7.37 -5.81
C ARG A 109 -21.88 7.20 -6.38
N ALA A 110 -21.03 8.22 -6.32
CA ALA A 110 -19.65 8.16 -6.80
C ALA A 110 -18.83 7.10 -6.05
N ILE A 111 -18.93 7.08 -4.72
CA ILE A 111 -18.25 6.08 -3.86
C ILE A 111 -18.78 4.67 -4.14
N SER A 112 -20.11 4.51 -4.24
CA SER A 112 -20.73 3.22 -4.51
C SER A 112 -20.32 2.70 -5.88
N SER A 113 -20.37 3.54 -6.92
CA SER A 113 -19.93 3.20 -8.27
C SER A 113 -18.46 2.84 -8.33
N PHE A 114 -17.60 3.55 -7.58
CA PHE A 114 -16.19 3.21 -7.47
C PHE A 114 -16.03 1.79 -6.93
N HIS A 115 -16.63 1.46 -5.78
CA HIS A 115 -16.54 0.11 -5.19
C HIS A 115 -17.25 -0.97 -6.01
N GLU A 116 -18.28 -0.61 -6.77
CA GLU A 116 -18.93 -1.49 -7.76
C GLU A 116 -18.00 -1.86 -8.92
N GLY A 117 -16.99 -1.04 -9.23
CA GLY A 117 -15.99 -1.34 -10.26
C GLY A 117 -14.84 -2.25 -9.82
N GLY A 118 -14.66 -2.51 -8.53
CA GLY A 118 -13.57 -3.36 -8.00
C GLY A 118 -14.02 -4.75 -7.54
N LEU A 119 -13.12 -5.48 -6.87
CA LEU A 119 -13.45 -6.77 -6.24
C LEU A 119 -14.59 -6.62 -5.23
N LYS A 120 -15.39 -7.67 -5.09
CA LYS A 120 -16.44 -7.75 -4.07
C LYS A 120 -15.94 -8.56 -2.88
N LEU A 121 -16.36 -8.14 -1.70
CA LEU A 121 -16.05 -8.78 -0.42
C LEU A 121 -17.33 -8.81 0.41
N GLY A 122 -17.69 -9.99 0.90
CA GLY A 122 -18.86 -10.22 1.76
C GLY A 122 -18.55 -11.21 2.87
N GLY A 123 -19.22 -11.09 4.00
CA GLY A 123 -18.95 -11.88 5.20
C GLY A 123 -17.59 -11.53 5.84
N GLY A 124 -17.01 -12.45 6.60
CA GLY A 124 -15.74 -12.22 7.27
C GLY A 124 -15.80 -11.20 8.41
N ASP A 125 -14.77 -10.38 8.49
CA ASP A 125 -14.74 -9.17 9.31
C ASP A 125 -15.32 -8.00 8.50
N GLU A 126 -16.64 -7.82 8.58
CA GLU A 126 -17.36 -6.79 7.83
C GLU A 126 -16.85 -5.37 8.14
N LEU A 127 -16.43 -5.13 9.39
CA LEU A 127 -15.86 -3.84 9.78
C LEU A 127 -14.53 -3.60 9.08
N LEU A 128 -13.63 -4.57 9.10
CA LEU A 128 -12.36 -4.47 8.37
C LEU A 128 -12.59 -4.30 6.86
N GLY A 129 -13.55 -5.01 6.27
CA GLY A 129 -13.90 -4.88 4.86
C GLY A 129 -14.39 -3.48 4.49
N ASP A 130 -15.24 -2.88 5.33
CA ASP A 130 -15.69 -1.50 5.14
C ASP A 130 -14.55 -0.49 5.35
N LEU A 131 -13.69 -0.69 6.34
CA LEU A 131 -12.54 0.17 6.61
C LEU A 131 -11.53 0.13 5.46
N ALA A 132 -11.27 -1.05 4.89
CA ALA A 132 -10.42 -1.21 3.71
C ALA A 132 -10.97 -0.44 2.50
N ARG A 133 -12.27 -0.54 2.23
CA ARG A 133 -12.94 0.22 1.17
C ARG A 133 -12.85 1.72 1.39
N ALA A 134 -13.18 2.18 2.59
CA ALA A 134 -13.05 3.59 2.98
C ALA A 134 -11.61 4.08 2.75
N SER A 135 -10.63 3.29 3.18
CA SER A 135 -9.21 3.59 3.02
C SER A 135 -8.79 3.74 1.57
N LEU A 136 -9.20 2.81 0.71
CA LEU A 136 -8.89 2.89 -0.73
C LEU A 136 -9.55 4.11 -1.38
N TRP A 137 -10.80 4.41 -1.02
CA TRP A 137 -11.47 5.63 -1.49
C TRP A 137 -10.74 6.89 -1.02
N HIS A 138 -10.33 6.96 0.25
CA HIS A 138 -9.58 8.11 0.80
C HIS A 138 -8.26 8.31 0.07
N ALA A 139 -7.50 7.23 -0.16
CA ALA A 139 -6.24 7.29 -0.89
C ALA A 139 -6.44 7.79 -2.32
N ASN A 140 -7.49 7.33 -3.01
CA ASN A 140 -7.85 7.82 -4.34
C ASN A 140 -8.28 9.30 -4.31
N HIS A 141 -9.02 9.71 -3.28
CA HIS A 141 -9.49 11.08 -3.10
C HIS A 141 -8.38 12.05 -2.69
N THR A 142 -7.25 11.55 -2.16
CA THR A 142 -6.07 12.39 -1.90
C THR A 142 -5.57 13.04 -3.20
N LEU A 143 -5.65 12.36 -4.35
CA LEU A 143 -5.18 12.85 -5.64
C LEU A 143 -5.99 14.07 -6.15
N ARG A 144 -5.42 14.81 -7.11
CA ARG A 144 -6.12 15.87 -7.87
C ARG A 144 -6.43 15.38 -9.27
N GLY A 145 -7.63 14.85 -9.49
CA GLY A 145 -7.90 14.10 -10.73
C GLY A 145 -6.95 12.91 -10.81
N CYS A 146 -6.20 12.73 -11.89
CA CYS A 146 -5.15 11.71 -12.00
C CYS A 146 -3.78 12.16 -11.43
N HIS A 147 -3.60 13.44 -11.07
CA HIS A 147 -2.31 13.92 -10.59
C HIS A 147 -2.01 13.41 -9.16
N PRO A 148 -0.83 12.81 -8.96
CA PRO A 148 -0.39 12.31 -7.66
C PRO A 148 -0.25 13.44 -6.64
N ARG A 149 -0.63 13.11 -5.40
CA ARG A 149 -0.37 13.91 -4.20
C ARG A 149 0.04 12.97 -3.10
N TYR A 150 1.16 13.25 -2.47
CA TYR A 150 1.68 12.38 -1.40
C TYR A 150 0.71 12.27 -0.22
N GLY A 151 0.11 13.38 0.19
CA GLY A 151 -0.80 13.43 1.32
C GLY A 151 -1.55 14.75 1.41
N ILE A 152 -2.20 14.98 2.56
CA ILE A 152 -2.93 16.22 2.85
C ILE A 152 -2.08 17.19 3.71
N GLY A 153 -2.57 18.43 3.87
CA GLY A 153 -1.92 19.43 4.71
C GLY A 153 -0.56 19.86 4.14
N THR A 154 0.53 19.70 4.90
CA THR A 154 1.89 20.02 4.43
C THR A 154 2.30 19.18 3.22
N TYR A 155 1.84 17.92 3.14
CA TYR A 155 2.16 17.02 2.03
C TYR A 155 1.35 17.29 0.74
N ASP A 156 0.48 18.29 0.76
CA ASP A 156 -0.21 18.81 -0.41
C ASP A 156 0.61 19.87 -1.18
N ARG A 157 1.81 20.21 -0.73
CA ARG A 157 2.65 21.15 -1.48
C ARG A 157 3.14 20.53 -2.78
N ILE A 158 3.33 21.39 -3.79
CA ILE A 158 3.75 20.99 -5.15
C ILE A 158 5.06 20.20 -5.11
N GLU A 159 5.98 20.52 -4.19
CA GLU A 159 7.24 19.80 -4.01
C GLU A 159 7.06 18.30 -3.71
N HIS A 160 5.89 17.88 -3.18
CA HIS A 160 5.59 16.49 -2.84
C HIS A 160 4.75 15.74 -3.89
N HIS A 161 4.24 16.41 -4.92
CA HIS A 161 3.31 15.78 -5.89
C HIS A 161 4.00 14.70 -6.73
N GLY A 162 5.27 14.90 -7.10
CA GLY A 162 6.04 13.94 -7.91
C GLY A 162 6.57 12.73 -7.16
N PHE A 163 6.24 12.56 -5.87
CA PHE A 163 6.85 11.53 -5.04
C PHE A 163 6.43 10.11 -5.49
N PRO A 164 7.36 9.28 -6.01
CA PRO A 164 7.01 8.00 -6.64
C PRO A 164 6.22 7.02 -5.74
N PRO A 165 6.51 6.89 -4.42
CA PRO A 165 5.76 6.00 -3.54
C PRO A 165 4.24 6.22 -3.57
N THR A 166 3.78 7.44 -3.83
CA THR A 166 2.35 7.75 -4.00
C THR A 166 1.72 6.87 -5.09
N VAL A 167 2.30 6.87 -6.29
CA VAL A 167 1.77 6.10 -7.43
C VAL A 167 2.08 4.62 -7.29
N ILE A 168 3.23 4.25 -6.71
CA ILE A 168 3.62 2.85 -6.51
C ILE A 168 2.60 2.14 -5.62
N HIS A 169 2.28 2.73 -4.46
CA HIS A 169 1.41 2.11 -3.47
C HIS A 169 -0.06 2.18 -3.87
N LEU A 170 -0.56 3.34 -4.32
CA LEU A 170 -1.95 3.46 -4.77
C LEU A 170 -2.20 2.68 -6.06
N GLY A 171 -1.31 2.80 -7.05
CA GLY A 171 -1.43 2.10 -8.32
C GLY A 171 -1.51 0.59 -8.12
N ARG A 172 -0.62 0.03 -7.29
CA ARG A 172 -0.68 -1.40 -6.92
C ARG A 172 -2.02 -1.77 -6.27
N CYS A 173 -2.47 -0.98 -5.29
CA CYS A 173 -3.71 -1.28 -4.59
C CYS A 173 -4.92 -1.22 -5.55
N LEU A 174 -5.00 -0.22 -6.42
CA LEU A 174 -6.03 -0.11 -7.45
C LEU A 174 -6.03 -1.31 -8.40
N ILE A 175 -4.87 -1.73 -8.91
CA ILE A 175 -4.72 -2.89 -9.78
C ILE A 175 -5.20 -4.16 -9.07
N GLU A 176 -4.69 -4.42 -7.86
CA GLU A 176 -4.98 -5.66 -7.13
C GLU A 176 -6.41 -5.69 -6.53
N TRP A 177 -7.09 -4.54 -6.47
CA TRP A 177 -8.51 -4.40 -6.17
C TRP A 177 -9.41 -4.35 -7.42
N GLY A 178 -8.86 -4.39 -8.63
CA GLY A 178 -9.62 -4.46 -9.88
C GLY A 178 -10.06 -3.12 -10.46
N HIS A 179 -9.61 -1.99 -9.90
CA HIS A 179 -9.87 -0.65 -10.43
C HIS A 179 -8.92 -0.32 -11.59
N PHE A 180 -8.93 -1.13 -12.66
CA PHE A 180 -7.94 -1.07 -13.73
C PHE A 180 -7.95 0.24 -14.51
N GLU A 181 -9.14 0.74 -14.89
CA GLU A 181 -9.25 2.03 -15.61
C GLU A 181 -8.62 3.15 -14.79
N ARG A 182 -8.95 3.21 -13.50
CA ARG A 182 -8.42 4.23 -12.59
C ARG A 182 -6.92 4.06 -12.36
N ALA A 183 -6.42 2.83 -12.27
CA ALA A 183 -4.98 2.57 -12.20
C ALA A 183 -4.25 3.06 -13.45
N ALA A 184 -4.79 2.79 -14.64
CA ALA A 184 -4.23 3.23 -15.91
C ALA A 184 -4.11 4.77 -15.99
N GLU A 185 -5.15 5.49 -15.55
CA GLU A 185 -5.14 6.96 -15.48
C GLU A 185 -4.05 7.50 -14.54
N VAL A 186 -3.96 6.96 -13.33
CA VAL A 186 -3.05 7.47 -12.29
C VAL A 186 -1.60 7.13 -12.64
N ILE A 187 -1.34 5.91 -13.10
CA ILE A 187 0.00 5.47 -13.50
C ILE A 187 0.43 6.18 -14.79
N GLY A 188 -0.45 6.26 -15.80
CA GLY A 188 -0.16 6.97 -17.06
C GLY A 188 0.12 8.45 -16.82
N CYS A 189 -0.69 9.13 -16.01
CA CYS A 189 -0.45 10.52 -15.62
C CYS A 189 0.92 10.70 -14.95
N TYR A 190 1.35 9.74 -14.11
CA TYR A 190 2.68 9.79 -13.50
C TYR A 190 3.78 9.72 -14.56
N LEU A 191 3.67 8.77 -15.50
CA LEU A 191 4.64 8.58 -16.57
C LEU A 191 4.75 9.81 -17.48
N ASP A 192 3.63 10.45 -17.78
CA ASP A 192 3.58 11.64 -18.65
C ASP A 192 4.11 12.90 -17.96
N ALA A 193 3.78 13.09 -16.68
CA ALA A 193 4.03 14.35 -15.99
C ALA A 193 5.30 14.36 -15.13
N TYR A 194 5.82 13.19 -14.73
CA TYR A 194 6.90 13.08 -13.74
C TYR A 194 8.09 12.23 -14.18
N VAL A 195 8.17 11.81 -15.44
CA VAL A 195 9.35 11.14 -16.01
C VAL A 195 10.03 12.05 -17.02
N ALA A 196 11.23 12.51 -16.69
CA ALA A 196 12.02 13.41 -17.52
C ALA A 196 12.58 12.71 -18.79
N ASP A 197 13.16 13.52 -19.68
CA ASP A 197 13.74 13.06 -20.95
C ASP A 197 14.97 12.16 -20.80
N ASP A 198 15.63 12.17 -19.63
CA ASP A 198 16.75 11.29 -19.29
C ASP A 198 16.33 10.07 -18.43
N GLY A 199 15.02 9.89 -18.26
CA GLY A 199 14.44 8.81 -17.46
C GLY A 199 14.46 9.04 -15.96
N THR A 200 14.94 10.19 -15.46
CA THR A 200 14.83 10.55 -14.03
C THR A 200 13.40 10.91 -13.64
N PHE A 201 13.07 10.70 -12.37
CA PHE A 201 11.81 11.19 -11.82
C PHE A 201 11.90 12.66 -11.42
N ILE A 202 10.87 13.42 -11.76
CA ILE A 202 10.72 14.84 -11.38
C ILE A 202 10.31 14.91 -9.91
N TYR A 203 11.29 14.71 -9.05
CA TYR A 203 11.16 14.76 -7.60
C TYR A 203 12.52 15.04 -6.96
N TYR A 204 12.54 15.53 -5.71
CA TYR A 204 13.79 15.73 -5.00
C TYR A 204 14.31 14.38 -4.48
N GLY A 205 15.49 13.98 -4.96
CA GLY A 205 16.17 12.78 -4.48
C GLY A 205 15.44 11.44 -4.68
N PRO A 206 14.90 11.12 -5.87
CA PRO A 206 14.26 9.82 -6.10
C PRO A 206 15.23 8.67 -5.78
N ALA A 207 14.77 7.71 -4.99
CA ALA A 207 15.55 6.55 -4.60
C ALA A 207 15.70 5.58 -5.77
N LEU A 208 16.85 4.90 -5.87
CA LEU A 208 17.08 3.93 -6.95
C LEU A 208 16.01 2.83 -7.00
N ALA A 209 15.53 2.40 -5.82
CA ALA A 209 14.49 1.37 -5.70
C ALA A 209 13.16 1.79 -6.36
N GLU A 210 12.83 3.09 -6.37
CA GLU A 210 11.57 3.60 -6.90
C GLU A 210 11.47 3.38 -8.42
N TYR A 211 12.58 3.46 -9.15
CA TYR A 211 12.61 3.20 -10.60
C TYR A 211 12.17 1.77 -10.92
N GLY A 212 12.75 0.81 -10.21
CA GLY A 212 12.37 -0.60 -10.34
C GLY A 212 10.93 -0.89 -9.92
N GLN A 213 10.46 -0.22 -8.86
CA GLN A 213 9.07 -0.35 -8.39
C GLN A 213 8.06 0.21 -9.40
N VAL A 214 8.33 1.35 -10.03
CA VAL A 214 7.48 1.93 -11.10
C VAL A 214 7.41 0.97 -12.30
N LEU A 215 8.53 0.46 -12.77
CA LEU A 215 8.55 -0.53 -13.85
C LEU A 215 7.73 -1.79 -13.49
N SER A 216 7.89 -2.28 -12.26
CA SER A 216 7.16 -3.45 -11.76
C SER A 216 5.64 -3.23 -11.70
N ILE A 217 5.16 -2.06 -11.24
CA ILE A 217 3.71 -1.81 -11.20
C ILE A 217 3.10 -1.64 -12.60
N CYS A 218 3.86 -1.07 -13.55
CA CYS A 218 3.42 -0.94 -14.95
C CYS A 218 3.32 -2.32 -15.62
N ALA A 219 4.33 -3.17 -15.45
CA ALA A 219 4.29 -4.54 -15.92
C ALA A 219 3.16 -5.35 -15.27
N ARG A 220 2.93 -5.16 -13.96
CA ARG A 220 1.83 -5.80 -13.23
C ARG A 220 0.46 -5.37 -13.75
N TYR A 221 0.28 -4.11 -14.14
CA TYR A 221 -0.95 -3.64 -14.79
C TYR A 221 -1.20 -4.44 -16.07
N VAL A 222 -0.23 -4.48 -16.99
CA VAL A 222 -0.33 -5.21 -18.27
C VAL A 222 -0.57 -6.70 -18.04
N GLN A 223 0.10 -7.30 -17.06
CA GLN A 223 -0.07 -8.72 -16.71
C GLN A 223 -1.52 -9.04 -16.27
N LEU A 224 -2.18 -8.13 -15.57
CA LEU A 224 -3.54 -8.35 -15.03
C LEU A 224 -4.64 -7.96 -16.00
N THR A 225 -4.39 -7.00 -16.89
CA THR A 225 -5.40 -6.50 -17.84
C THR A 225 -5.24 -7.09 -19.24
N GLY A 226 -4.04 -7.53 -19.62
CA GLY A 226 -3.67 -7.83 -21.00
C GLY A 226 -3.59 -6.59 -21.88
N ASP A 227 -3.61 -5.38 -21.31
CA ASP A 227 -3.65 -4.12 -22.07
C ASP A 227 -2.26 -3.74 -22.60
N THR A 228 -1.89 -4.38 -23.71
CA THR A 228 -0.64 -4.10 -24.42
C THR A 228 -0.66 -2.74 -25.13
N ASP A 229 -1.84 -2.22 -25.47
CA ASP A 229 -1.97 -0.93 -26.12
C ASP A 229 -1.61 0.21 -25.16
N TRP A 230 -2.02 0.12 -23.89
CA TRP A 230 -1.58 1.03 -22.84
C TRP A 230 -0.06 0.98 -22.66
N TRP A 231 0.55 -0.22 -22.68
CA TRP A 231 2.01 -0.35 -22.61
C TRP A 231 2.69 0.38 -23.77
N LEU A 232 2.24 0.11 -25.00
CA LEU A 232 2.81 0.71 -26.21
C LEU A 232 2.64 2.24 -26.23
N ALA A 233 1.51 2.75 -25.73
CA ALA A 233 1.27 4.18 -25.62
C ALA A 233 2.26 4.89 -24.67
N HIS A 234 2.69 4.21 -23.59
CA HIS A 234 3.61 4.75 -22.59
C HIS A 234 5.05 4.23 -22.75
N GLU A 235 5.32 3.39 -23.75
CA GLU A 235 6.61 2.71 -23.93
C GLU A 235 7.76 3.72 -23.99
N SER A 236 7.55 4.89 -24.60
CA SER A 236 8.58 5.91 -24.69
C SER A 236 9.06 6.39 -23.31
N ALA A 237 8.17 6.56 -22.33
CA ALA A 237 8.52 6.98 -20.98
C ALA A 237 9.16 5.82 -20.20
N LEU A 238 8.57 4.63 -20.30
CA LEU A 238 9.09 3.43 -19.66
C LEU A 238 10.50 3.09 -20.15
N ARG A 239 10.74 3.24 -21.46
CA ARG A 239 12.04 3.00 -22.10
C ARG A 239 13.14 3.89 -21.55
N ARG A 240 12.85 5.17 -21.34
CA ARG A 240 13.78 6.08 -20.69
C ARG A 240 14.17 5.61 -19.28
N ILE A 241 13.22 5.07 -18.52
CA ILE A 241 13.46 4.55 -17.17
C ILE A 241 14.37 3.30 -17.22
N TRP A 242 14.01 2.28 -18.00
CA TRP A 242 14.82 1.05 -17.99
C TRP A 242 16.17 1.21 -18.70
N ASP A 243 16.26 2.03 -19.76
CA ASP A 243 17.53 2.33 -20.42
C ASP A 243 18.48 3.08 -19.49
N ARG A 244 17.95 3.97 -18.64
CA ARG A 244 18.70 4.62 -17.57
C ARG A 244 19.28 3.58 -16.60
N LEU A 245 18.47 2.64 -16.10
CA LEU A 245 18.94 1.60 -15.18
C LEU A 245 20.01 0.71 -15.82
N LEU A 246 19.82 0.30 -17.09
CA LEU A 246 20.83 -0.45 -17.83
C LEU A 246 22.09 0.39 -18.09
N GLY A 247 21.96 1.70 -18.28
CA GLY A 247 23.08 2.64 -18.40
C GLY A 247 23.92 2.71 -17.13
N LEU A 248 23.26 2.96 -15.99
CA LEU A 248 23.90 2.97 -14.68
C LEU A 248 24.57 1.63 -14.36
N ARG A 249 23.94 0.52 -14.72
CA ARG A 249 24.53 -0.82 -14.57
C ARG A 249 25.79 -0.98 -15.42
N ARG A 250 25.81 -0.52 -16.66
CA ARG A 250 27.02 -0.56 -17.53
C ARG A 250 28.15 0.26 -16.94
N GLU A 251 27.85 1.44 -16.39
CA GLU A 251 28.83 2.29 -15.69
C GLU A 251 29.40 1.58 -14.46
N ALA A 252 28.55 0.98 -13.62
CA ALA A 252 28.93 0.27 -12.41
C ALA A 252 29.84 -0.95 -12.67
N VAL A 253 29.66 -1.66 -13.78
CA VAL A 253 30.47 -2.83 -14.14
C VAL A 253 31.90 -2.44 -14.51
N VAL A 254 32.11 -1.28 -15.13
CA VAL A 254 33.42 -0.81 -15.57
C VAL A 254 34.08 0.17 -14.59
N ASP A 255 33.40 0.52 -13.50
CA ASP A 255 33.92 1.40 -12.47
C ASP A 255 35.07 0.73 -11.70
N ALA A 256 36.30 1.17 -12.01
CA ALA A 256 37.51 0.67 -11.37
C ALA A 256 37.70 1.20 -9.93
N ASP A 257 37.02 2.31 -9.59
CA ASP A 257 37.09 2.95 -8.27
C ASP A 257 36.03 2.40 -7.30
N ALA A 258 35.09 1.59 -7.79
CA ALA A 258 34.09 0.93 -6.97
C ALA A 258 34.74 0.05 -5.87
N PRO A 259 34.25 0.11 -4.62
CA PRO A 259 34.68 -0.81 -3.56
C PRO A 259 34.61 -2.27 -4.01
N ALA A 260 35.52 -3.12 -3.54
CA ALA A 260 35.61 -4.51 -3.99
C ALA A 260 34.29 -5.29 -3.88
N ASN A 261 33.55 -5.08 -2.78
CA ASN A 261 32.25 -5.70 -2.54
C ASN A 261 31.09 -5.00 -3.26
N ALA A 262 31.32 -3.87 -3.93
CA ALA A 262 30.28 -3.09 -4.62
C ALA A 262 30.42 -3.15 -6.14
N ARG A 263 31.41 -3.88 -6.68
CA ARG A 263 31.65 -3.96 -8.13
C ARG A 263 30.41 -4.45 -8.87
N GLY A 264 30.03 -3.71 -9.91
CA GLY A 264 28.80 -3.95 -10.68
C GLY A 264 27.52 -3.43 -10.02
N LEU A 265 27.49 -3.15 -8.72
CA LEU A 265 26.28 -2.63 -8.08
C LEU A 265 26.09 -1.15 -8.41
N ILE A 266 24.83 -0.71 -8.51
CA ILE A 266 24.54 0.66 -8.90
C ILE A 266 24.55 1.53 -7.63
N PRO A 267 25.42 2.55 -7.54
CA PRO A 267 25.30 3.53 -6.48
C PRO A 267 24.08 4.43 -6.72
N GLY A 268 23.46 4.91 -5.66
CA GLY A 268 22.31 5.78 -5.76
C GLY A 268 21.73 6.15 -4.41
N LEU A 269 20.72 7.03 -4.46
CA LEU A 269 20.02 7.43 -3.26
C LEU A 269 19.16 6.28 -2.73
N PRO A 270 19.12 6.07 -1.41
CA PRO A 270 18.23 5.09 -0.80
C PRO A 270 16.85 5.67 -0.45
N GLU A 271 16.75 7.00 -0.36
CA GLU A 271 15.62 7.73 0.21
C GLU A 271 15.71 9.23 -0.16
N ALA A 272 14.56 9.91 -0.20
CA ALA A 272 14.42 11.30 -0.60
C ALA A 272 15.29 12.24 0.24
N ASP A 273 15.32 12.15 1.57
CA ASP A 273 16.09 12.99 2.49
C ASP A 273 17.61 12.79 2.41
N TYR A 274 18.11 11.85 1.60
CA TYR A 274 19.53 11.61 1.41
C TYR A 274 20.10 12.37 0.18
N HIS A 275 19.63 13.60 -0.07
CA HIS A 275 20.03 14.41 -1.24
C HIS A 275 20.78 15.71 -0.88
N HIS A 276 21.18 15.86 0.37
CA HIS A 276 21.74 17.12 0.89
C HIS A 276 23.21 17.36 0.53
N THR A 277 23.95 16.33 0.09
CA THR A 277 25.34 16.48 -0.36
C THR A 277 25.54 15.91 -1.77
N ALA A 278 26.51 16.47 -2.48
CA ALA A 278 26.83 16.07 -3.85
C ALA A 278 27.47 14.68 -3.96
N GLU A 279 27.75 13.98 -2.85
CA GLU A 279 28.39 12.66 -2.84
C GLU A 279 27.42 11.53 -2.50
N GLN A 280 26.24 11.82 -1.93
CA GLN A 280 25.30 10.79 -1.47
C GLN A 280 24.82 9.85 -2.59
N TRP A 281 24.73 10.33 -3.85
CA TRP A 281 24.38 9.48 -4.99
C TRP A 281 25.46 8.45 -5.34
N ARG A 282 26.65 8.52 -4.75
CA ARG A 282 27.76 7.56 -4.93
C ARG A 282 27.77 6.44 -3.89
N GLU A 283 26.80 6.44 -2.98
CA GLU A 283 26.66 5.41 -1.95
C GLU A 283 25.87 4.20 -2.47
N TYR A 284 26.08 3.04 -1.84
CA TYR A 284 25.54 1.77 -2.31
C TYR A 284 24.54 1.18 -1.31
N TYR A 285 23.37 0.82 -1.83
CA TYR A 285 22.25 0.31 -1.06
C TYR A 285 21.57 -0.84 -1.79
N TYR A 286 21.52 -2.01 -1.16
CA TYR A 286 20.96 -3.21 -1.78
C TYR A 286 19.46 -3.07 -2.07
N SER A 287 18.74 -2.18 -1.39
CA SER A 287 17.33 -1.89 -1.70
C SER A 287 17.14 -1.42 -3.15
N GLY A 288 18.05 -0.57 -3.64
CA GLY A 288 18.07 -0.10 -5.02
C GLY A 288 18.40 -1.20 -6.01
N ASP A 289 19.42 -2.02 -5.72
CA ASP A 289 19.82 -3.13 -6.59
C ASP A 289 18.72 -4.19 -6.72
N VAL A 290 18.11 -4.64 -5.61
CA VAL A 290 17.07 -5.69 -5.66
C VAL A 290 15.84 -5.23 -6.46
N TRP A 291 15.43 -3.97 -6.32
CA TRP A 291 14.27 -3.45 -7.03
C TRP A 291 14.59 -3.15 -8.48
N THR A 292 15.83 -2.74 -8.80
CA THR A 292 16.28 -2.63 -10.19
C THR A 292 16.22 -3.99 -10.89
N ILE A 293 16.75 -5.05 -10.26
CA ILE A 293 16.67 -6.42 -10.77
C ILE A 293 15.21 -6.84 -10.95
N ARG A 294 14.34 -6.60 -9.96
CA ARG A 294 12.92 -6.93 -10.06
C ARG A 294 12.24 -6.18 -11.22
N GLY A 295 12.35 -4.87 -11.27
CA GLY A 295 11.75 -4.04 -12.31
C GLY A 295 12.19 -4.44 -13.72
N LEU A 296 13.50 -4.67 -13.93
CA LEU A 296 14.02 -5.13 -15.22
C LEU A 296 13.57 -6.56 -15.57
N SER A 297 13.41 -7.44 -14.58
CA SER A 297 12.85 -8.79 -14.80
C SER A 297 11.41 -8.70 -15.33
N GLU A 298 10.58 -7.86 -14.71
CA GLU A 298 9.18 -7.66 -15.14
C GLU A 298 9.08 -6.98 -16.52
N VAL A 299 10.00 -6.04 -16.82
CA VAL A 299 10.11 -5.45 -18.16
C VAL A 299 10.43 -6.52 -19.19
N ALA A 300 11.39 -7.41 -18.95
CA ALA A 300 11.72 -8.46 -19.91
C ALA A 300 10.53 -9.40 -20.19
N LEU A 301 9.79 -9.80 -19.14
CA LEU A 301 8.57 -10.60 -19.30
C LEU A 301 7.53 -9.87 -20.16
N THR A 302 7.34 -8.57 -19.91
CA THR A 302 6.40 -7.74 -20.68
C THR A 302 6.85 -7.57 -22.13
N LEU A 303 8.15 -7.35 -22.37
CA LEU A 303 8.74 -7.28 -23.71
C LEU A 303 8.51 -8.56 -24.50
N ARG A 304 8.62 -9.75 -23.88
CA ARG A 304 8.24 -11.01 -24.53
C ARG A 304 6.76 -11.04 -24.90
N ALA A 305 5.89 -10.63 -23.98
CA ALA A 305 4.45 -10.62 -24.19
C ALA A 305 4.01 -9.69 -25.34
N VAL A 306 4.70 -8.56 -25.52
CA VAL A 306 4.42 -7.59 -26.62
C VAL A 306 5.22 -7.86 -27.91
N GLY A 307 5.95 -8.98 -27.99
CA GLY A 307 6.65 -9.41 -29.20
C GLY A 307 8.06 -8.85 -29.41
N ALA A 308 8.64 -8.19 -28.40
CA ALA A 308 10.02 -7.66 -28.40
C ALA A 308 11.04 -8.68 -27.86
N GLY A 309 11.03 -9.90 -28.42
CA GLY A 309 11.79 -11.05 -27.88
C GLY A 309 13.31 -10.87 -27.80
N GLU A 310 13.95 -10.29 -28.82
CA GLU A 310 15.41 -10.05 -28.81
C GLU A 310 15.83 -9.04 -27.73
N GLU A 311 15.01 -8.02 -27.49
CA GLU A 311 15.28 -7.06 -26.43
C GLU A 311 15.10 -7.69 -25.05
N ALA A 312 14.02 -8.47 -24.88
CA ALA A 312 13.78 -9.22 -23.65
C ALA A 312 14.97 -10.13 -23.30
N GLU A 313 15.52 -10.88 -24.27
CA GLU A 313 16.68 -11.75 -24.06
C GLU A 313 17.92 -10.98 -23.59
N ARG A 314 18.16 -9.78 -24.13
CA ARG A 314 19.28 -8.93 -23.67
C ARG A 314 19.07 -8.42 -22.25
N VAL A 315 17.85 -8.00 -21.91
CA VAL A 315 17.52 -7.54 -20.56
C VAL A 315 17.64 -8.69 -19.56
N GLU A 316 17.16 -9.89 -19.89
CA GLU A 316 17.28 -11.08 -19.03
C GLU A 316 18.72 -11.51 -18.78
N ALA A 317 19.58 -11.44 -19.80
CA ALA A 317 20.99 -11.72 -19.67
C ALA A 317 21.66 -10.75 -18.67
N GLU A 318 21.36 -9.46 -18.78
CA GLU A 318 21.88 -8.45 -17.85
C GLU A 318 21.32 -8.64 -16.43
N VAL A 319 20.02 -8.88 -16.29
CA VAL A 319 19.37 -9.19 -15.00
C VAL A 319 20.01 -10.39 -14.33
N SER A 320 20.31 -11.44 -15.10
CA SER A 320 20.95 -12.66 -14.59
C SER A 320 22.36 -12.38 -14.08
N ALA A 321 23.16 -11.60 -14.83
CA ALA A 321 24.50 -11.19 -14.41
C ALA A 321 24.46 -10.30 -13.16
N TYR A 322 23.56 -9.31 -13.15
CA TYR A 322 23.41 -8.39 -12.03
C TYR A 322 22.96 -9.10 -10.75
N ARG A 323 22.05 -10.07 -10.85
CA ARG A 323 21.66 -10.90 -9.71
C ARG A 323 22.83 -11.70 -9.14
N GLN A 324 23.74 -12.20 -9.97
CA GLN A 324 24.93 -12.91 -9.51
C GLN A 324 25.87 -11.98 -8.72
N ASP A 325 26.14 -10.78 -9.23
CA ASP A 325 26.98 -9.79 -8.54
C ASP A 325 26.38 -9.38 -7.20
N LEU A 326 25.06 -9.11 -7.16
CA LEU A 326 24.35 -8.76 -5.94
C LEU A 326 24.46 -9.86 -4.88
N LEU A 327 24.20 -11.11 -5.25
CA LEU A 327 24.24 -12.22 -4.29
C LEU A 327 25.66 -12.51 -3.80
N ALA A 328 26.66 -12.39 -4.68
CA ALA A 328 28.07 -12.50 -4.30
C ALA A 328 28.47 -11.39 -3.32
N SER A 329 28.04 -10.16 -3.58
CA SER A 329 28.26 -9.01 -2.71
C SER A 329 27.64 -9.20 -1.32
N ILE A 330 26.35 -9.55 -1.26
CA ILE A 330 25.64 -9.84 0.01
C ILE A 330 26.35 -10.94 0.79
N GLN A 331 26.75 -12.03 0.11
CA GLN A 331 27.47 -13.12 0.76
C GLN A 331 28.82 -12.66 1.33
N ALA A 332 29.55 -11.82 0.61
CA ALA A 332 30.87 -11.34 1.04
C ALA A 332 30.82 -10.43 2.27
N VAL A 333 29.71 -9.71 2.48
CA VAL A 333 29.57 -8.74 3.59
C VAL A 333 28.64 -9.19 4.71
N THR A 334 27.98 -10.34 4.57
CA THR A 334 27.17 -10.92 5.65
C THR A 334 28.08 -11.31 6.81
N VAL A 335 27.68 -10.95 8.04
CA VAL A 335 28.50 -11.12 9.25
C VAL A 335 27.79 -12.05 10.23
N ASP A 336 28.52 -13.04 10.73
CA ASP A 336 28.09 -13.83 11.88
C ASP A 336 28.38 -13.04 13.17
N THR A 337 27.34 -12.80 13.98
CA THR A 337 27.45 -12.12 15.28
C THR A 337 26.94 -13.03 16.39
N PRO A 338 27.26 -12.73 17.67
CA PRO A 338 26.66 -13.45 18.81
C PRO A 338 25.12 -13.41 18.84
N ASP A 339 24.51 -12.37 18.27
CA ASP A 339 23.06 -12.14 18.28
C ASP A 339 22.34 -12.69 17.04
N GLY A 340 23.10 -13.25 16.08
CA GLY A 340 22.61 -13.87 14.86
C GLY A 340 23.38 -13.44 13.62
N ILE A 341 22.86 -13.81 12.45
CA ILE A 341 23.44 -13.44 11.17
C ILE A 341 22.96 -12.03 10.79
N TYR A 342 23.89 -11.10 10.61
CA TYR A 342 23.62 -9.74 10.16
C TYR A 342 23.85 -9.63 8.65
N VAL A 343 22.82 -9.15 7.95
CA VAL A 343 22.91 -8.78 6.52
C VAL A 343 22.87 -7.26 6.43
N PRO A 344 23.97 -6.60 6.00
CA PRO A 344 24.04 -5.16 5.85
C PRO A 344 23.01 -4.57 4.87
N PRO A 345 22.61 -3.30 5.03
CA PRO A 345 21.76 -2.59 4.07
C PRO A 345 22.47 -2.25 2.73
N GLY A 346 23.81 -2.37 2.69
CA GLY A 346 24.62 -2.13 1.50
C GLY A 346 26.05 -2.67 1.66
N PRO A 347 26.81 -2.77 0.55
CA PRO A 347 28.13 -3.42 0.52
C PRO A 347 29.23 -2.67 1.29
N THR A 348 29.03 -1.38 1.54
CA THR A 348 29.97 -0.52 2.27
C THR A 348 29.60 -0.34 3.74
N GLN A 349 28.49 -0.94 4.19
CA GLN A 349 27.86 -0.68 5.48
C GLN A 349 27.98 -1.89 6.42
N THR A 350 29.17 -2.48 6.50
CA THR A 350 29.38 -3.85 7.03
C THR A 350 29.28 -3.97 8.56
N GLY A 351 29.26 -2.86 9.30
CA GLY A 351 29.10 -2.85 10.75
C GLY A 351 27.66 -3.21 11.18
N PRO A 352 27.46 -4.19 12.08
CA PRO A 352 26.14 -4.50 12.62
C PRO A 352 25.46 -3.29 13.29
N ILE A 353 24.20 -3.05 12.94
CA ILE A 353 23.37 -2.05 13.62
C ILE A 353 22.80 -2.69 14.88
N GLU A 354 23.45 -2.43 16.02
CA GLU A 354 23.09 -2.99 17.34
C GLU A 354 21.70 -2.53 17.84
N VAL A 355 21.29 -1.31 17.49
CA VAL A 355 19.96 -0.79 17.86
C VAL A 355 19.41 0.01 16.67
N LEU A 356 18.27 -0.42 16.15
CA LEU A 356 17.68 0.11 14.91
C LEU A 356 17.06 1.50 15.04
N THR A 357 17.17 2.13 16.21
CA THR A 357 16.69 3.49 16.48
C THR A 357 17.78 4.38 17.08
N ARG A 358 19.06 3.98 17.02
CA ARG A 358 20.15 4.61 17.78
C ARG A 358 20.56 6.00 17.28
N ASP A 359 20.63 6.16 15.98
CA ASP A 359 21.17 7.35 15.32
C ASP A 359 20.28 7.73 14.12
N ARG A 360 20.71 8.64 13.25
CA ARG A 360 19.93 9.01 12.07
C ARG A 360 19.87 7.87 11.05
N HIS A 361 20.93 7.09 10.88
CA HIS A 361 21.03 6.11 9.79
C HIS A 361 20.27 4.81 10.09
N ALA A 362 20.39 4.32 11.32
CA ALA A 362 19.76 3.08 11.78
C ALA A 362 18.23 3.00 11.54
N PRO A 363 17.42 4.02 11.87
CA PRO A 363 15.99 3.98 11.62
C PRO A 363 15.67 4.02 10.13
N TYR A 364 16.43 4.75 9.29
CA TYR A 364 16.26 4.72 7.82
C TYR A 364 16.53 3.33 7.23
N CYS A 365 17.57 2.65 7.71
CA CYS A 365 17.79 1.25 7.38
C CYS A 365 16.59 0.37 7.78
N ASN A 366 16.05 0.61 8.99
CA ASN A 366 14.97 -0.18 9.56
C ASN A 366 13.62 -0.03 8.83
N TYR A 367 13.21 1.20 8.52
CA TYR A 367 11.89 1.47 7.95
C TYR A 367 11.88 1.32 6.44
N ARG A 368 12.97 1.68 5.76
CA ARG A 368 13.00 1.70 4.30
C ARG A 368 13.90 0.64 3.71
N TYR A 369 15.19 0.66 4.01
CA TYR A 369 16.17 -0.10 3.21
C TYR A 369 15.97 -1.60 3.37
N PHE A 370 15.88 -2.07 4.62
CA PHE A 370 15.62 -3.48 4.88
C PHE A 370 14.26 -3.92 4.39
N ALA A 371 13.22 -3.08 4.52
CA ALA A 371 11.88 -3.41 4.05
C ALA A 371 11.86 -3.58 2.51
N GLU A 372 12.47 -2.66 1.77
CA GLU A 372 12.57 -2.73 0.31
C GLU A 372 13.47 -3.90 -0.15
N MET A 373 14.55 -4.20 0.58
CA MET A 373 15.41 -5.37 0.29
C MET A 373 14.62 -6.68 0.31
N VAL A 374 13.73 -6.85 1.30
CA VAL A 374 13.01 -8.11 1.50
C VAL A 374 11.78 -8.27 0.60
N SER A 375 11.27 -7.19 0.00
CA SER A 375 10.00 -7.21 -0.73
C SER A 375 10.12 -7.46 -2.24
N ALA A 376 11.31 -7.29 -2.80
CA ALA A 376 11.55 -7.40 -4.24
C ALA A 376 11.54 -8.84 -4.77
N GLY A 377 11.49 -9.87 -3.90
CA GLY A 377 11.52 -11.28 -4.32
C GLY A 377 12.83 -11.70 -5.01
N VAL A 378 13.93 -10.97 -4.80
CA VAL A 378 15.24 -11.27 -5.42
C VAL A 378 16.15 -12.05 -4.47
N LEU A 379 16.04 -11.78 -3.17
CA LEU A 379 16.88 -12.40 -2.15
C LEU A 379 16.41 -13.82 -1.82
N PRO A 380 17.35 -14.75 -1.51
CA PRO A 380 16.99 -16.05 -0.98
C PRO A 380 16.17 -15.91 0.31
N GLN A 381 15.15 -16.75 0.49
CA GLN A 381 14.26 -16.73 1.66
C GLN A 381 15.01 -16.84 3.01
N ARG A 382 16.17 -17.52 3.04
CA ARG A 382 17.04 -17.55 4.23
C ARG A 382 17.61 -16.17 4.58
N THR A 383 18.03 -15.40 3.58
CA THR A 383 18.58 -14.04 3.74
C THR A 383 17.49 -13.09 4.22
N VAL A 384 16.30 -13.19 3.62
CA VAL A 384 15.09 -12.47 4.06
C VAL A 384 14.86 -12.71 5.55
N ARG A 385 14.79 -13.97 5.99
CA ARG A 385 14.58 -14.33 7.41
C ARG A 385 15.66 -13.77 8.34
N HIS A 386 16.92 -13.73 7.92
CA HIS A 386 17.99 -13.10 8.72
C HIS A 386 17.72 -11.60 8.93
N ILE A 387 17.32 -10.88 7.87
CA ILE A 387 16.97 -9.45 7.97
C ILE A 387 15.78 -9.24 8.90
N LEU A 388 14.70 -10.03 8.76
CA LEU A 388 13.52 -9.90 9.62
C LEU A 388 13.84 -10.21 11.09
N THR A 389 14.61 -11.28 11.34
CA THR A 389 15.05 -11.66 12.68
C THR A 389 15.94 -10.59 13.31
N TRP A 390 16.84 -9.99 12.51
CA TRP A 390 17.69 -8.90 12.98
C TRP A 390 16.85 -7.68 13.38
N ARG A 391 15.86 -7.31 12.55
CA ARG A 391 14.92 -6.22 12.85
C ARG A 391 14.20 -6.41 14.17
N GLU A 392 13.71 -7.62 14.41
CA GLU A 392 13.00 -7.97 15.63
C GLU A 392 13.89 -7.87 16.86
N ARG A 393 15.07 -8.51 16.82
CA ARG A 393 16.00 -8.60 17.95
C ARG A 393 16.65 -7.28 18.34
N HIS A 394 16.84 -6.38 17.37
CA HIS A 394 17.56 -5.12 17.57
C HIS A 394 16.63 -3.91 17.68
N GLY A 395 15.37 -4.16 18.09
CA GLY A 395 14.41 -3.12 18.45
C GLY A 395 13.86 -2.33 17.28
N GLY A 396 13.83 -2.91 16.07
CA GLY A 396 13.27 -2.29 14.88
C GLY A 396 11.75 -2.25 14.84
N GLU A 397 11.06 -2.94 15.75
CA GLU A 397 9.61 -3.15 15.66
C GLU A 397 8.93 -2.94 17.00
N LEU A 398 7.64 -2.58 16.93
CA LEU A 398 6.71 -2.62 18.05
C LEU A 398 5.35 -3.05 17.52
N LEU A 399 4.80 -4.14 18.04
CA LEU A 399 3.55 -4.74 17.52
C LEU A 399 3.62 -5.03 16.00
N ALA A 400 4.79 -5.46 15.53
CA ALA A 400 5.12 -5.61 14.11
C ALA A 400 5.04 -4.31 13.27
N MET A 401 4.66 -3.16 13.82
CA MET A 401 4.83 -1.86 13.15
C MET A 401 6.29 -1.42 13.24
N THR A 402 6.70 -0.55 12.31
CA THR A 402 8.11 -0.17 12.25
C THR A 402 8.42 0.98 13.21
N ARG A 403 9.46 0.80 14.02
CA ARG A 403 9.98 1.87 14.88
C ARG A 403 10.90 2.80 14.09
N PHE A 404 10.62 4.08 14.15
CA PHE A 404 11.45 5.13 13.57
C PHE A 404 11.79 6.16 14.64
N GLN A 405 13.04 6.16 15.08
CA GLN A 405 13.49 6.98 16.22
C GLN A 405 12.62 6.70 17.47
N GLY A 406 11.93 7.72 17.99
CA GLY A 406 11.03 7.63 19.14
C GLY A 406 9.56 7.35 18.79
N ASP A 407 9.24 7.18 17.51
CA ASP A 407 7.89 7.12 16.97
C ASP A 407 7.68 5.81 16.17
N LEU A 408 6.46 5.61 15.69
CA LEU A 408 6.10 4.56 14.73
C LEU A 408 5.94 5.19 13.36
N ASP A 409 6.54 4.57 12.33
CA ASP A 409 6.45 5.01 10.95
C ASP A 409 6.09 3.80 10.08
N ASP A 410 4.88 3.79 9.53
CA ASP A 410 4.39 2.68 8.71
C ASP A 410 4.37 3.03 7.23
N TRP A 411 4.94 4.17 6.83
CA TRP A 411 5.36 4.34 5.45
C TRP A 411 6.80 3.79 5.33
N PRO A 412 7.16 2.84 4.43
CA PRO A 412 6.41 2.04 3.46
C PRO A 412 6.23 0.57 3.92
N VAL A 413 5.50 0.34 5.02
CA VAL A 413 5.41 -0.96 5.73
C VAL A 413 4.87 -2.12 4.88
N LEU A 414 4.19 -1.83 3.75
CA LEU A 414 3.74 -2.86 2.81
C LEU A 414 4.87 -3.73 2.24
N ASN A 415 6.07 -3.17 2.12
CA ASN A 415 7.25 -3.95 1.73
C ASN A 415 7.58 -5.03 2.78
N TYR A 416 7.54 -4.66 4.06
CA TYR A 416 7.73 -5.59 5.16
C TYR A 416 6.56 -6.57 5.31
N ALA A 417 5.31 -6.11 5.16
CA ALA A 417 4.12 -6.97 5.20
C ALA A 417 4.20 -8.10 4.17
N ARG A 418 4.66 -7.80 2.95
CA ARG A 418 4.88 -8.81 1.91
C ARG A 418 5.89 -9.87 2.37
N ALA A 419 7.02 -9.45 2.92
CA ALA A 419 8.05 -10.37 3.39
C ALA A 419 7.54 -11.29 4.51
N LEU A 420 6.75 -10.76 5.47
CA LEU A 420 6.11 -11.57 6.51
C LEU A 420 5.18 -12.64 5.92
N LEU A 421 4.45 -12.31 4.86
CA LEU A 421 3.57 -13.27 4.19
C LEU A 421 4.37 -14.37 3.49
N GLU A 422 5.39 -13.98 2.71
CA GLU A 422 6.22 -14.91 1.95
C GLU A 422 7.10 -15.81 2.84
N THR A 423 7.53 -15.33 4.01
CA THR A 423 8.27 -16.14 4.98
C THR A 423 7.38 -17.01 5.89
N ARG A 424 6.05 -16.88 5.75
CA ARG A 424 5.00 -17.51 6.57
C ARG A 424 4.95 -17.06 8.03
N GLU A 425 5.33 -15.82 8.31
CA GLU A 425 5.20 -15.19 9.63
C GLU A 425 3.79 -14.61 9.86
N ILE A 426 2.78 -15.47 9.68
CA ILE A 426 1.37 -15.08 9.60
C ILE A 426 0.84 -14.40 10.88
N ALA A 427 1.35 -14.79 12.05
CA ALA A 427 0.98 -14.14 13.30
C ALA A 427 1.43 -12.66 13.34
N ARG A 428 2.66 -12.37 12.91
CA ARG A 428 3.20 -11.01 12.80
C ARG A 428 2.50 -10.22 11.69
N TYR A 429 2.20 -10.88 10.57
CA TYR A 429 1.43 -10.27 9.48
C TYR A 429 0.06 -9.77 9.96
N ARG A 430 -0.71 -10.63 10.65
CA ARG A 430 -2.01 -10.26 11.21
C ARG A 430 -1.87 -9.20 12.30
N LEU A 431 -0.85 -9.30 13.15
CA LEU A 431 -0.57 -8.30 14.17
C LEU A 431 -0.33 -6.92 13.53
N LEU A 432 0.52 -6.84 12.50
CA LEU A 432 0.78 -5.62 11.75
C LEU A 432 -0.50 -5.02 11.17
N LEU A 433 -1.35 -5.82 10.51
CA LEU A 433 -2.62 -5.35 9.93
C LEU A 433 -3.49 -4.61 10.95
N TYR A 434 -3.74 -5.25 12.09
CA TYR A 434 -4.58 -4.66 13.15
C TYR A 434 -3.86 -3.57 13.94
N ALA A 435 -2.54 -3.66 14.09
CA ALA A 435 -1.72 -2.65 14.74
C ALA A 435 -1.72 -1.36 13.92
N HIS A 436 -1.44 -1.43 12.61
CA HIS A 436 -1.52 -0.30 11.69
C HIS A 436 -2.91 0.34 11.74
N LEU A 437 -3.96 -0.46 11.60
CA LEU A 437 -5.34 0.03 11.63
C LEU A 437 -5.62 0.80 12.93
N THR A 438 -5.18 0.32 14.09
CA THR A 438 -5.49 0.94 15.38
C THR A 438 -4.54 2.08 15.78
N HIS A 439 -3.34 2.14 15.23
CA HIS A 439 -2.32 3.12 15.62
C HIS A 439 -2.19 4.26 14.62
N HIS A 440 -2.23 3.95 13.33
CA HIS A 440 -2.05 4.92 12.25
C HIS A 440 -3.37 5.44 11.67
N GLN A 441 -4.45 4.65 11.68
CA GLN A 441 -5.63 4.94 10.84
C GLN A 441 -6.95 5.21 11.58
N ALA A 442 -7.40 4.33 12.48
CA ALA A 442 -8.80 4.27 12.93
C ALA A 442 -9.24 5.40 13.89
N VAL A 443 -8.47 6.48 14.05
CA VAL A 443 -8.80 7.58 14.94
C VAL A 443 -9.56 8.67 14.17
N GLY A 444 -10.84 8.84 14.51
CA GLY A 444 -11.69 9.92 13.98
C GLY A 444 -12.11 9.71 12.52
N TRP A 445 -11.28 10.16 11.58
CA TRP A 445 -11.62 10.34 10.16
C TRP A 445 -11.09 9.24 9.23
N LEU A 446 -10.53 8.18 9.81
CA LEU A 446 -9.93 7.04 9.07
C LEU A 446 -8.72 7.40 8.19
N ASP A 447 -8.14 8.58 8.42
CA ASP A 447 -6.89 9.01 7.81
C ASP A 447 -5.71 8.23 8.39
N ALA A 448 -4.87 7.68 7.52
CA ALA A 448 -3.68 6.93 7.90
C ALA A 448 -2.45 7.83 7.90
N ALA A 449 -1.98 8.20 9.10
CA ALA A 449 -0.79 9.02 9.28
C ALA A 449 0.49 8.25 8.90
N GLU A 450 1.48 8.96 8.37
CA GLU A 450 2.83 8.45 8.15
C GLU A 450 3.46 8.04 9.48
N GLN A 451 3.51 8.98 10.45
CA GLN A 451 4.16 8.80 11.74
C GLN A 451 3.24 9.12 12.93
N VAL A 452 3.28 8.26 13.95
CA VAL A 452 2.53 8.44 15.21
C VAL A 452 3.39 8.19 16.45
N THR A 453 3.06 8.87 17.54
CA THR A 453 3.74 8.64 18.82
C THR A 453 3.46 7.25 19.37
N ILE A 454 4.48 6.57 19.91
CA ILE A 454 4.31 5.24 20.54
C ILE A 454 3.31 5.30 21.70
N VAL A 455 3.54 6.24 22.62
CA VAL A 455 2.76 6.42 23.83
C VAL A 455 1.62 7.41 23.55
N PRO A 456 0.36 7.07 23.89
CA PRO A 456 -0.74 8.02 23.84
C PRO A 456 -0.52 9.20 24.81
N ASP A 457 -1.10 10.35 24.51
CA ASP A 457 -1.12 11.47 25.44
C ASP A 457 -2.18 11.28 26.54
N ALA A 458 -2.36 12.28 27.41
CA ALA A 458 -3.30 12.22 28.54
C ALA A 458 -4.76 12.01 28.13
N SER A 459 -5.12 12.24 26.86
CA SER A 459 -6.45 11.94 26.32
C SER A 459 -6.63 10.47 25.94
N GLY A 460 -5.55 9.68 25.91
CA GLY A 460 -5.54 8.32 25.38
C GLY A 460 -5.38 8.24 23.86
N ALA A 461 -5.25 9.39 23.16
CA ALA A 461 -4.99 9.45 21.74
C ALA A 461 -3.48 9.51 21.43
N ARG A 462 -3.07 8.95 20.29
CA ARG A 462 -1.71 9.15 19.75
C ARG A 462 -1.65 10.43 18.95
N ARG A 463 -0.51 11.10 18.99
CA ARG A 463 -0.29 12.32 18.23
C ARG A 463 0.35 11.99 16.89
N TYR A 464 -0.17 12.57 15.83
CA TYR A 464 0.45 12.52 14.51
C TYR A 464 1.70 13.39 14.52
N ARG A 465 2.83 12.81 14.11
CA ARG A 465 4.12 13.51 13.96
C ARG A 465 4.30 13.96 12.51
N ALA A 466 3.83 13.12 11.58
CA ALA A 466 3.64 13.41 10.19
C ALA A 466 2.19 13.09 9.79
N GLY A 467 1.64 13.85 8.84
CA GLY A 467 0.22 13.81 8.47
C GLY A 467 -0.18 12.54 7.71
N GLN A 468 -1.42 12.54 7.20
CA GLN A 468 -1.91 11.47 6.32
C GLN A 468 -1.13 11.44 5.01
N VAL A 469 -0.81 10.22 4.57
CA VAL A 469 -0.10 9.95 3.31
C VAL A 469 -0.70 8.75 2.60
N VAL A 470 -0.71 8.78 1.27
CA VAL A 470 -1.27 7.74 0.41
C VAL A 470 -0.67 6.36 0.69
N PRO A 471 0.66 6.18 0.85
CA PRO A 471 1.22 4.86 1.12
C PRO A 471 0.71 4.20 2.40
N SER A 472 0.58 4.96 3.50
CA SER A 472 -0.03 4.48 4.75
C SER A 472 -1.52 4.20 4.56
N GLN A 473 -2.22 5.05 3.81
CA GLN A 473 -3.65 4.91 3.56
C GLN A 473 -4.01 3.63 2.81
N VAL A 474 -3.11 3.04 2.02
CA VAL A 474 -3.41 1.79 1.30
C VAL A 474 -2.93 0.53 2.02
N VAL A 475 -2.34 0.62 3.22
CA VAL A 475 -1.80 -0.55 3.95
C VAL A 475 -2.88 -1.60 4.21
N VAL A 476 -3.99 -1.20 4.85
CA VAL A 476 -5.09 -2.10 5.21
C VAL A 476 -5.74 -2.78 3.99
N PRO A 477 -6.19 -2.06 2.95
CA PRO A 477 -6.80 -2.72 1.80
C PRO A 477 -5.82 -3.63 1.07
N GLN A 478 -4.54 -3.26 0.96
CA GLN A 478 -3.54 -4.07 0.28
C GLN A 478 -3.23 -5.36 1.06
N MET A 479 -3.06 -5.28 2.37
CA MET A 479 -2.86 -6.45 3.22
C MET A 479 -4.09 -7.34 3.26
N LEU A 480 -5.30 -6.78 3.34
CA LEU A 480 -6.54 -7.57 3.27
C LEU A 480 -6.60 -8.37 1.97
N ARG A 481 -6.28 -7.75 0.83
CA ARG A 481 -6.23 -8.42 -0.47
C ARG A 481 -5.23 -9.57 -0.48
N TRP A 482 -4.04 -9.39 0.08
CA TRP A 482 -3.02 -10.45 0.17
C TRP A 482 -3.38 -11.57 1.15
N ALA A 483 -4.09 -11.25 2.23
CA ALA A 483 -4.56 -12.25 3.19
C ALA A 483 -5.58 -13.22 2.57
N LEU A 484 -6.37 -12.73 1.61
CA LEU A 484 -7.41 -13.48 0.90
C LEU A 484 -6.84 -14.33 -0.23
N LEU A 485 -6.02 -13.75 -1.10
CA LEU A 485 -5.33 -14.43 -2.20
C LEU A 485 -3.92 -13.84 -2.36
N TYR A 486 -2.92 -14.62 -2.73
CA TYR A 486 -1.57 -14.08 -2.98
C TYR A 486 -0.87 -14.82 -4.11
N GLU A 487 -0.10 -14.05 -4.89
CA GLU A 487 0.69 -14.54 -6.01
C GLU A 487 2.17 -14.31 -5.70
N PRO A 488 2.93 -15.35 -5.32
CA PRO A 488 4.36 -15.19 -5.10
C PRO A 488 5.06 -14.81 -6.42
N TRP A 489 6.00 -13.88 -6.38
CA TRP A 489 6.65 -13.29 -7.56
C TRP A 489 7.02 -14.33 -8.64
N ASP A 490 7.89 -15.26 -8.26
CA ASP A 490 8.55 -16.19 -9.19
C ASP A 490 7.97 -17.62 -9.13
N ALA A 491 6.83 -17.81 -8.47
CA ALA A 491 6.17 -19.10 -8.38
C ALA A 491 4.90 -19.13 -9.24
N GLU A 492 4.75 -20.21 -10.02
CA GLU A 492 3.57 -20.51 -10.81
C GLU A 492 2.45 -21.10 -9.93
N MET A 493 2.04 -20.35 -8.90
CA MET A 493 1.02 -20.79 -7.94
C MET A 493 0.18 -19.63 -7.38
N LEU A 494 -1.05 -19.96 -6.99
CA LEU A 494 -1.95 -19.08 -6.24
C LEU A 494 -2.06 -19.56 -4.80
N LEU A 495 -1.70 -18.71 -3.84
CA LEU A 495 -2.00 -18.96 -2.43
C LEU A 495 -3.41 -18.47 -2.12
N VAL A 496 -4.21 -19.33 -1.49
CA VAL A 496 -5.60 -19.07 -1.10
C VAL A 496 -5.71 -19.02 0.41
N ALA A 497 -6.30 -17.93 0.89
CA ALA A 497 -6.48 -17.63 2.32
C ALA A 497 -5.19 -17.68 3.17
N PRO A 498 -4.00 -17.27 2.66
CA PRO A 498 -2.72 -17.47 3.36
C PRO A 498 -2.67 -16.79 4.74
N ALA A 499 -3.47 -15.75 4.97
CA ALA A 499 -3.54 -15.08 6.26
C ALA A 499 -4.97 -14.87 6.80
N VAL A 500 -5.99 -15.57 6.31
CA VAL A 500 -7.37 -15.48 6.84
C VAL A 500 -7.43 -16.13 8.24
N PRO A 501 -7.81 -15.40 9.30
CA PRO A 501 -7.97 -15.98 10.63
C PRO A 501 -9.28 -16.79 10.75
N PRO A 502 -9.36 -17.75 11.68
CA PRO A 502 -10.55 -18.60 11.85
C PRO A 502 -11.85 -17.82 12.08
N ALA A 503 -11.76 -16.68 12.79
CA ALA A 503 -12.93 -15.84 13.11
C ALA A 503 -13.66 -15.32 11.86
N TRP A 504 -12.97 -15.14 10.72
CA TRP A 504 -13.60 -14.63 9.50
C TRP A 504 -14.51 -15.66 8.84
N ILE A 505 -14.23 -16.96 9.00
CA ILE A 505 -14.99 -17.99 8.29
C ILE A 505 -16.16 -18.54 9.11
N GLU A 506 -16.32 -18.11 10.37
CA GLU A 506 -17.40 -18.57 11.26
C GLU A 506 -18.80 -18.19 10.75
N ARG A 507 -18.92 -17.05 10.07
CA ARG A 507 -20.17 -16.59 9.43
C ARG A 507 -20.15 -16.72 7.91
N GLY A 508 -19.10 -17.36 7.37
CA GLY A 508 -18.80 -17.36 5.95
C GLY A 508 -18.04 -16.11 5.51
N LEU A 509 -17.19 -16.28 4.52
CA LEU A 509 -16.38 -15.27 3.85
C LEU A 509 -16.50 -15.53 2.35
N SER A 510 -16.67 -14.47 1.56
CA SER A 510 -16.76 -14.58 0.11
C SER A 510 -16.11 -13.37 -0.58
N THR A 511 -15.46 -13.62 -1.70
CA THR A 511 -15.00 -12.58 -2.62
C THR A 511 -15.35 -12.93 -4.05
N GLU A 512 -15.65 -11.92 -4.85
CA GLU A 512 -15.93 -12.08 -6.28
C GLU A 512 -15.00 -11.17 -7.07
N GLY A 513 -14.50 -11.69 -8.19
CA GLY A 513 -13.74 -10.92 -9.16
C GLY A 513 -12.36 -10.50 -8.68
N VAL A 514 -11.69 -11.30 -7.84
CA VAL A 514 -10.36 -10.93 -7.32
C VAL A 514 -9.31 -11.06 -8.42
N PRO A 515 -8.63 -9.98 -8.84
CA PRO A 515 -7.67 -10.03 -9.95
C PRO A 515 -6.45 -10.92 -9.66
N THR A 516 -6.05 -11.75 -10.61
CA THR A 516 -4.77 -12.48 -10.60
C THR A 516 -4.11 -12.45 -11.97
N ARG A 517 -2.83 -12.83 -12.09
CA ARG A 517 -2.13 -12.96 -13.38
C ARG A 517 -2.73 -13.98 -14.34
N TRP A 518 -3.60 -14.85 -13.85
CA TRP A 518 -4.34 -15.83 -14.67
C TRP A 518 -5.76 -15.37 -15.00
N GLY A 519 -6.23 -14.28 -14.41
CA GLY A 519 -7.62 -13.80 -14.51
C GLY A 519 -8.30 -13.68 -13.14
N ALA A 520 -9.58 -13.33 -13.15
CA ALA A 520 -10.33 -13.11 -11.91
C ALA A 520 -10.68 -14.43 -11.20
N VAL A 521 -10.56 -14.44 -9.87
CA VAL A 521 -10.87 -15.58 -9.00
C VAL A 521 -12.01 -15.22 -8.05
N ASP A 522 -12.97 -16.13 -7.92
CA ASP A 522 -13.96 -16.08 -6.85
C ASP A 522 -13.60 -17.07 -5.76
N LEU A 523 -13.87 -16.69 -4.52
CA LEU A 523 -13.50 -17.45 -3.33
C LEU A 523 -14.68 -17.47 -2.36
N SER A 524 -15.02 -18.64 -1.83
CA SER A 524 -15.89 -18.77 -0.68
C SER A 524 -15.24 -19.66 0.37
N LEU A 525 -15.21 -19.22 1.63
CA LEU A 525 -14.80 -20.03 2.76
C LEU A 525 -15.92 -20.03 3.80
N ARG A 526 -16.20 -21.21 4.34
CA ARG A 526 -17.10 -21.33 5.49
C ARG A 526 -16.66 -22.44 6.42
N ARG A 527 -16.85 -22.21 7.71
CA ARG A 527 -16.76 -23.25 8.72
C ARG A 527 -18.13 -23.89 8.92
N THR A 528 -18.14 -25.22 9.01
CA THR A 528 -19.29 -26.03 9.44
C THR A 528 -18.99 -26.65 10.81
N GLU A 529 -19.91 -27.45 11.34
CA GLU A 529 -19.69 -28.16 12.62
C GLU A 529 -18.51 -29.16 12.56
N ALA A 530 -18.24 -29.75 11.39
CA ALA A 530 -17.26 -30.85 11.25
C ALA A 530 -16.13 -30.57 10.24
N ALA A 531 -16.20 -29.48 9.49
CA ALA A 531 -15.27 -29.22 8.39
C ALA A 531 -15.11 -27.73 8.07
N ILE A 532 -14.02 -27.40 7.40
CA ILE A 532 -13.84 -26.15 6.65
C ILE A 532 -14.08 -26.45 5.18
N GLU A 533 -14.95 -25.67 4.55
CA GLU A 533 -15.21 -25.75 3.11
C GLU A 533 -14.62 -24.54 2.42
N VAL A 534 -13.85 -24.78 1.35
CA VAL A 534 -13.28 -23.77 0.46
C VAL A 534 -13.76 -24.04 -0.95
N GLU A 535 -14.37 -23.05 -1.58
CA GLU A 535 -14.80 -23.08 -2.97
C GLU A 535 -14.09 -22.00 -3.77
N LEU A 536 -13.59 -22.38 -4.95
CA LEU A 536 -12.86 -21.52 -5.86
C LEU A 536 -13.49 -21.60 -7.24
N ARG A 537 -13.70 -20.44 -7.87
CA ARG A 537 -13.88 -20.33 -9.32
C ARG A 537 -12.61 -19.72 -9.89
N LEU A 538 -11.94 -20.49 -10.74
CA LEU A 538 -10.62 -20.18 -11.27
C LEU A 538 -10.71 -19.90 -12.76
N PRO A 539 -9.91 -18.96 -13.28
CA PRO A 539 -9.70 -18.86 -14.71
C PRO A 539 -8.87 -20.06 -15.21
N PRO A 540 -8.89 -20.35 -16.52
CA PRO A 540 -8.03 -21.38 -17.09
C PRO A 540 -6.55 -21.04 -16.90
N GLY A 541 -5.71 -22.07 -16.75
CA GLY A 541 -4.25 -21.90 -16.75
C GLY A 541 -3.61 -21.64 -15.39
N VAL A 542 -4.36 -21.63 -14.29
CA VAL A 542 -3.79 -21.64 -12.92
C VAL A 542 -3.06 -22.99 -12.69
N PRO A 543 -1.73 -23.01 -12.51
CA PRO A 543 -0.98 -24.27 -12.48
C PRO A 543 -1.12 -25.01 -11.14
N GLU A 544 -1.05 -24.26 -10.04
CA GLU A 544 -1.11 -24.80 -8.69
C GLU A 544 -1.84 -23.83 -7.74
N VAL A 545 -2.61 -24.39 -6.81
CA VAL A 545 -3.30 -23.65 -5.75
C VAL A 545 -2.90 -24.20 -4.39
N GLY A 546 -2.32 -23.35 -3.53
CA GLY A 546 -2.05 -23.67 -2.13
C GLY A 546 -3.15 -23.10 -1.23
N VAL A 547 -4.03 -23.95 -0.69
CA VAL A 547 -5.14 -23.54 0.17
C VAL A 547 -4.74 -23.63 1.64
N THR A 548 -4.66 -22.50 2.34
CA THR A 548 -4.46 -22.45 3.79
C THR A 548 -5.80 -22.54 4.52
N LEU A 549 -5.93 -23.51 5.42
CA LEU A 549 -7.11 -23.76 6.23
C LEU A 549 -7.06 -22.91 7.53
N PRO A 550 -8.06 -22.04 7.80
CA PRO A 550 -8.13 -21.27 9.03
C PRO A 550 -8.50 -22.11 10.26
N LEU A 551 -7.52 -22.86 10.79
CA LEU A 551 -7.66 -23.71 11.98
C LEU A 551 -7.66 -22.90 13.28
N LYS A 552 -8.52 -23.26 14.24
CA LYS A 552 -8.49 -22.75 15.61
C LYS A 552 -7.33 -23.41 16.38
N PRO A 553 -6.85 -22.80 17.47
CA PRO A 553 -5.81 -23.41 18.30
C PRO A 553 -6.18 -24.83 18.74
N GLY A 554 -5.31 -25.79 18.43
CA GLY A 554 -5.49 -27.21 18.78
C GLY A 554 -6.22 -28.06 17.75
N GLU A 555 -6.76 -27.47 16.68
CA GLU A 555 -7.34 -28.23 15.56
C GLU A 555 -6.26 -28.76 14.62
N THR A 556 -6.54 -29.88 13.98
CA THR A 556 -5.63 -30.52 13.02
C THR A 556 -6.40 -30.99 11.80
N LEU A 557 -5.83 -30.88 10.61
CA LEU A 557 -6.43 -31.47 9.42
C LEU A 557 -6.40 -33.01 9.52
N HIS A 558 -7.56 -33.65 9.52
CA HIS A 558 -7.67 -35.12 9.49
C HIS A 558 -7.77 -35.68 8.07
N ARG A 559 -8.53 -35.01 7.20
CA ARG A 559 -8.75 -35.42 5.81
C ARG A 559 -9.13 -34.21 4.96
N ALA A 560 -8.65 -34.16 3.72
CA ALA A 560 -9.11 -33.24 2.70
C ALA A 560 -9.74 -34.02 1.53
N ASP A 561 -10.99 -33.72 1.20
CA ASP A 561 -11.64 -34.18 -0.02
C ASP A 561 -11.64 -33.04 -1.04
N ILE A 562 -11.16 -33.33 -2.26
CA ILE A 562 -11.02 -32.34 -3.33
C ILE A 562 -11.88 -32.73 -4.53
N GLU A 563 -12.72 -31.79 -4.96
CA GLU A 563 -13.46 -31.86 -6.22
C GLU A 563 -12.86 -30.87 -7.22
N GLY A 564 -12.77 -31.28 -8.49
CA GLY A 564 -12.32 -30.41 -9.59
C GLY A 564 -10.81 -30.20 -9.70
N GLY A 565 -10.01 -30.87 -8.86
CA GLY A 565 -8.55 -30.83 -8.90
C GLY A 565 -7.89 -32.13 -8.44
N LEU A 566 -6.59 -32.23 -8.65
CA LEU A 566 -5.74 -33.30 -8.14
C LEU A 566 -5.00 -32.81 -6.90
N MET A 567 -5.10 -33.54 -5.79
CA MET A 567 -4.29 -33.25 -4.60
C MET A 567 -2.81 -33.56 -4.89
N LEU A 568 -1.95 -32.57 -4.70
CA LEU A 568 -0.50 -32.73 -4.85
C LEU A 568 0.15 -33.08 -3.50
N GLU A 569 -0.17 -32.29 -2.48
CA GLU A 569 0.43 -32.39 -1.15
C GLU A 569 -0.55 -31.88 -0.09
N THR A 570 -0.41 -32.38 1.13
CA THR A 570 -1.05 -31.83 2.32
C THR A 570 0.01 -31.58 3.39
N ALA A 571 -0.03 -30.41 4.00
CA ALA A 571 0.72 -30.07 5.21
C ALA A 571 -0.27 -29.76 6.36
N ASP A 572 0.25 -29.47 7.56
CA ASP A 572 -0.52 -29.32 8.82
C ASP A 572 -1.86 -28.59 8.64
N ASN A 573 -1.85 -27.45 7.95
CA ASN A 573 -3.04 -26.66 7.65
C ASN A 573 -3.09 -26.19 6.19
N GLU A 574 -2.36 -26.82 5.27
CA GLU A 574 -2.32 -26.45 3.86
C GLU A 574 -2.66 -27.63 2.96
N VAL A 575 -3.37 -27.36 1.88
CA VAL A 575 -3.71 -28.34 0.84
C VAL A 575 -3.27 -27.78 -0.51
N PHE A 576 -2.37 -28.47 -1.21
CA PHE A 576 -1.90 -28.10 -2.53
C PHE A 576 -2.67 -28.88 -3.59
N VAL A 577 -3.24 -28.15 -4.55
CA VAL A 577 -4.14 -28.69 -5.56
C VAL A 577 -3.69 -28.25 -6.94
N GLN A 578 -3.58 -29.19 -7.87
CA GLN A 578 -3.48 -28.90 -9.29
C GLN A 578 -4.90 -28.82 -9.87
N PRO A 579 -5.37 -27.64 -10.33
CA PRO A 579 -6.69 -27.51 -10.94
C PRO A 579 -6.87 -28.42 -12.17
N GLN A 580 -8.02 -29.09 -12.27
CA GLN A 580 -8.43 -29.86 -13.46
C GLN A 580 -9.69 -29.28 -14.11
N ARG A 581 -10.34 -28.34 -13.43
CA ARG A 581 -11.54 -27.61 -13.84
C ARG A 581 -11.42 -26.16 -13.40
N ASP A 582 -12.32 -25.33 -13.91
CA ASP A 582 -12.55 -23.94 -13.50
C ASP A 582 -13.21 -23.81 -12.11
N TYR A 583 -13.56 -24.94 -11.49
CA TYR A 583 -14.11 -25.00 -10.15
C TYR A 583 -13.32 -25.99 -9.30
N ILE A 584 -12.91 -25.54 -8.10
CA ILE A 584 -12.31 -26.40 -7.08
C ILE A 584 -13.13 -26.29 -5.80
N ARG A 585 -13.39 -27.42 -5.17
CA ARG A 585 -13.92 -27.48 -3.81
C ARG A 585 -13.04 -28.33 -2.93
N VAL A 586 -12.62 -27.78 -1.81
CA VAL A 586 -11.87 -28.46 -0.75
C VAL A 586 -12.76 -28.58 0.47
N ILE A 587 -13.01 -29.81 0.94
CA ILE A 587 -13.69 -30.10 2.19
C ILE A 587 -12.67 -30.69 3.16
N ALA A 588 -12.27 -29.90 4.15
CA ALA A 588 -11.26 -30.27 5.14
C ALA A 588 -11.93 -30.67 6.46
N SER A 589 -11.90 -31.95 6.80
CA SER A 589 -12.37 -32.47 8.09
C SER A 589 -11.35 -32.20 9.20
N LEU A 590 -11.84 -31.69 10.33
CA LEU A 590 -11.05 -31.24 11.48
C LEU A 590 -11.00 -32.23 12.64
#